data_AF-C9Y5L9-F1
#
_entry.id   AF-C9Y5L9-F1
#
_cell.length_a   1.000
_cell.length_b   1.000
_cell.length_c   1.000
_cell.angle_alpha   90.00
_cell.angle_beta   90.00
_cell.angle_gamma   90.00
#
_symmetry.space_group_name_H-M   'P 1'
#
loop_
_entity.id
_entity.type
_entity.pdbx_description
1 polymer ?
#
loop_
_entity_poly.entity_id
_entity_poly.type
_entity_poly.pdbx_seq_one_letter_code
_entity_poly.pdbx_strand_id
1 'polypeptide(L)'
;MYSRKIYLRWSNFNEQFIPTVLGPGEDLRCVPKQGYGASEIAAWLSSDFPNGINSIDIWIKNLINLGSGITTDGNFGMGNAHWVMVTQDRVFIGCEYVEEQQVLLTIKQTLYVLEQYRLFLEGSYTKDFPAEPIDVEYLAEGRDAITQYESLDGAHCLPY
;
A
#
# COMPACT_ATOMS: atom_id res chain seq x y z
N MET A 1 -7.52 -9.57 -11.06
CA MET A 1 -7.75 -8.19 -10.59
C MET A 1 -8.66 -8.25 -9.39
N TYR A 2 -8.15 -7.78 -8.25
CA TYR A 2 -8.83 -7.79 -6.97
C TYR A 2 -9.36 -6.38 -6.66
N SER A 3 -10.48 -6.31 -5.95
CA SER A 3 -11.05 -5.06 -5.44
C SER A 3 -11.45 -5.27 -3.98
N ARG A 4 -10.94 -4.40 -3.10
CA ARG A 4 -11.07 -4.46 -1.64
C ARG A 4 -11.21 -3.05 -1.06
N LYS A 5 -11.41 -2.95 0.25
CA LYS A 5 -11.48 -1.68 0.96
C LYS A 5 -10.44 -1.63 2.07
N ILE A 6 -9.85 -0.46 2.27
CA ILE A 6 -9.06 -0.11 3.44
C ILE A 6 -9.87 0.87 4.27
N TYR A 7 -10.16 0.47 5.50
CA TYR A 7 -10.84 1.29 6.50
C TYR A 7 -9.81 2.09 7.29
N LEU A 8 -10.14 3.33 7.61
CA LEU A 8 -9.31 4.21 8.44
C LEU A 8 -9.94 4.24 9.84
N ARG A 9 -9.49 3.34 10.71
CA ARG A 9 -10.16 3.06 11.99
C ARG A 9 -9.48 3.77 13.14
N TRP A 10 -10.26 4.44 13.99
CA TRP A 10 -9.75 5.02 15.23
C TRP A 10 -9.27 3.90 16.20
N SER A 11 -8.01 3.97 16.61
CA SER A 11 -7.45 3.11 17.64
C SER A 11 -7.46 3.84 18.98
N ASN A 12 -8.20 3.31 19.94
CA ASN A 12 -8.18 3.82 21.32
C ASN A 12 -6.83 3.59 22.02
N PHE A 13 -6.03 2.62 21.54
CA PHE A 13 -4.73 2.31 22.15
C PHE A 13 -3.65 3.31 21.70
N ASN A 14 -3.62 3.65 20.41
CA ASN A 14 -2.64 4.59 19.85
C ASN A 14 -3.17 6.03 19.76
N GLU A 15 -4.42 6.27 20.18
CA GLU A 15 -5.14 7.55 20.07
C GLU A 15 -5.05 8.21 18.69
N GLN A 16 -5.06 7.38 17.64
CA GLN A 16 -4.94 7.82 16.25
C GLN A 16 -5.70 6.87 15.31
N PHE A 17 -5.96 7.34 14.10
CA PHE A 17 -6.47 6.49 13.03
C PHE A 17 -5.39 5.55 12.49
N ILE A 18 -5.79 4.32 12.14
CA ILE A 18 -4.92 3.29 11.59
C ILE A 18 -5.60 2.69 10.35
N PRO A 19 -4.91 2.64 9.19
CA PRO A 19 -5.35 1.89 8.03
C PRO A 19 -5.50 0.39 8.38
N THR A 20 -6.63 -0.20 8.01
CA THR A 20 -6.90 -1.62 8.27
C THR A 20 -7.84 -2.19 7.22
N VAL A 21 -7.73 -3.48 6.96
CA VAL A 21 -8.71 -4.21 6.13
C VAL A 21 -9.97 -4.61 6.91
N LEU A 22 -9.95 -4.47 8.25
CA LEU A 22 -11.06 -4.87 9.10
C LEU A 22 -12.19 -3.86 9.03
N GLY A 23 -13.35 -4.33 8.57
CA GLY A 23 -14.57 -3.52 8.57
C GLY A 23 -15.09 -3.23 9.99
N PRO A 24 -16.06 -2.30 10.12
CA PRO A 24 -16.72 -2.04 11.40
C PRO A 24 -17.35 -3.33 11.97
N GLY A 25 -16.84 -3.79 13.11
CA GLY A 25 -17.35 -4.98 13.82
C GLY A 25 -16.65 -6.30 13.50
N GLU A 26 -15.62 -6.31 12.64
CA GLU A 26 -14.79 -7.49 12.43
C GLU A 26 -13.67 -7.59 13.48
N ASP A 27 -13.46 -8.80 14.00
CA ASP A 27 -12.37 -9.14 14.93
C ASP A 27 -11.26 -9.93 14.21
N LEU A 28 -10.04 -9.79 14.72
CA LEU A 28 -8.81 -10.36 14.19
C LEU A 28 -8.93 -11.88 14.05
N ARG A 29 -8.71 -12.40 12.83
CA ARG A 29 -8.39 -13.81 12.60
C ARG A 29 -6.97 -13.88 12.05
N CYS A 30 -6.23 -14.92 12.44
CA CYS A 30 -4.83 -15.12 12.07
C CYS A 30 -4.59 -15.30 10.56
N VAL A 31 -5.63 -15.59 9.78
CA VAL A 31 -5.57 -15.58 8.30
C VAL A 31 -6.41 -14.39 7.82
N PRO A 32 -5.83 -13.44 7.05
CA PRO A 32 -6.59 -12.30 6.55
C PRO A 32 -7.66 -12.80 5.58
N LYS A 33 -8.91 -12.87 6.04
CA LYS A 33 -10.08 -13.13 5.19
C LYS A 33 -10.22 -12.10 4.07
N GLN A 34 -9.61 -10.94 4.28
CA GLN A 34 -9.71 -9.75 3.47
C GLN A 34 -8.71 -9.76 2.29
N GLY A 35 -7.76 -10.70 2.27
CA GLY A 35 -6.74 -10.85 1.23
C GLY A 35 -5.40 -10.26 1.63
N TYR A 36 -4.32 -10.94 1.24
CA TYR A 36 -2.95 -10.53 1.59
C TYR A 36 -2.58 -9.17 1.00
N GLY A 37 -3.04 -8.85 -0.21
CA GLY A 37 -2.66 -7.63 -0.90
C GLY A 37 -3.28 -6.39 -0.27
N ALA A 38 -4.55 -6.45 0.11
CA ALA A 38 -5.18 -5.34 0.83
C ALA A 38 -4.56 -5.16 2.23
N SER A 39 -4.19 -6.26 2.90
CA SER A 39 -3.48 -6.21 4.17
C SER A 39 -2.11 -5.55 4.03
N GLU A 40 -1.37 -5.90 2.99
CA GLU A 40 -0.06 -5.33 2.68
C GLU A 40 -0.16 -3.82 2.39
N ILE A 41 -1.11 -3.39 1.55
CA ILE A 41 -1.31 -1.95 1.28
C ILE A 41 -1.64 -1.21 2.59
N ALA A 42 -2.52 -1.76 3.45
CA ALA A 42 -2.85 -1.12 4.72
C ALA A 42 -1.64 -1.05 5.67
N ALA A 43 -0.85 -2.12 5.75
CA ALA A 43 0.36 -2.17 6.56
C ALA A 43 1.41 -1.17 6.08
N TRP A 44 1.61 -1.07 4.76
CA TRP A 44 2.48 -0.10 4.12
C TRP A 44 2.10 1.34 4.47
N LEU A 45 0.82 1.71 4.27
CA LEU A 45 0.31 3.04 4.62
C LEU A 45 0.51 3.37 6.10
N SER A 46 0.23 2.41 6.99
CA SER A 46 0.36 2.63 8.43
C SER A 46 1.81 2.75 8.91
N SER A 47 2.74 2.02 8.30
CA SER A 47 4.11 1.89 8.82
C SER A 47 5.05 2.91 8.20
N ASP A 48 4.89 3.19 6.91
CA ASP A 48 5.81 4.04 6.15
C ASP A 48 5.27 5.48 6.01
N PHE A 49 3.96 5.68 6.19
CA PHE A 49 3.31 7.00 6.14
C PHE A 49 2.42 7.31 7.34
N PRO A 50 2.82 7.05 8.60
CA PRO A 50 1.93 7.22 9.75
C PRO A 50 1.41 8.67 9.91
N ASN A 51 2.22 9.69 9.56
CA ASN A 51 1.84 11.12 9.64
C ASN A 51 2.47 11.99 8.53
N GLY A 52 3.07 11.38 7.51
CA GLY A 52 4.00 12.08 6.61
C GLY A 52 3.38 12.51 5.28
N ILE A 53 2.57 13.57 5.26
CA ILE A 53 2.06 14.15 3.99
C ILE A 53 3.21 14.45 3.02
N ASN A 54 4.30 15.04 3.53
CA ASN A 54 5.48 15.33 2.72
C ASN A 54 6.09 14.06 2.10
N SER A 55 6.10 12.95 2.83
CA SER A 55 6.59 11.66 2.32
C SER A 55 5.69 11.16 1.20
N ILE A 56 4.36 11.24 1.38
CA ILE A 56 3.40 10.86 0.34
C ILE A 56 3.56 11.73 -0.92
N ASP A 57 3.73 13.05 -0.77
CA ASP A 57 3.94 13.96 -1.89
C ASP A 57 5.22 13.64 -2.68
N ILE A 58 6.30 13.26 -1.98
CA ILE A 58 7.54 12.78 -2.62
C ILE A 58 7.28 11.50 -3.42
N TRP A 59 6.55 10.55 -2.85
CA TRP A 59 6.19 9.29 -3.51
C TRP A 59 5.34 9.51 -4.77
N ILE A 60 4.29 10.31 -4.66
CA ILE A 60 3.43 10.69 -5.80
C ILE A 60 4.27 11.33 -6.90
N LYS A 61 5.12 12.29 -6.55
CA LYS A 61 5.99 12.97 -7.52
C LYS A 61 6.94 11.99 -8.20
N ASN A 62 7.57 11.08 -7.46
CA ASN A 62 8.51 10.11 -8.01
C ASN A 62 7.81 9.14 -8.99
N LEU A 63 6.63 8.64 -8.64
CA LEU A 63 5.84 7.75 -9.49
C LEU A 63 5.34 8.46 -10.76
N ILE A 64 4.93 9.73 -10.67
CA ILE A 64 4.55 10.55 -11.84
C ILE A 64 5.75 10.78 -12.76
N ASN A 65 6.91 11.13 -12.18
CA ASN A 65 8.14 11.33 -12.94
C ASN A 65 8.55 10.04 -13.66
N LEU A 66 8.37 8.87 -13.04
CA LEU A 66 8.64 7.59 -13.67
C LEU A 66 7.73 7.32 -14.85
N GLY A 67 6.40 7.47 -14.66
CA GLY A 67 5.44 7.32 -15.74
C GLY A 67 5.64 8.30 -16.90
N SER A 68 6.32 9.42 -16.64
CA SER A 68 6.69 10.44 -17.65
C SER A 68 8.09 10.25 -18.26
N GLY A 69 8.84 9.21 -17.85
CA GLY A 69 10.19 8.91 -18.33
C GLY A 69 11.29 9.87 -17.83
N ILE A 70 11.01 10.64 -16.78
CA ILE A 70 11.96 11.60 -16.17
C ILE A 70 12.93 10.90 -15.23
N THR A 71 12.52 9.78 -14.65
CA THR A 71 13.36 8.88 -13.83
C THR A 71 13.29 7.46 -14.36
N THR A 72 14.20 6.60 -13.91
CA THR A 72 14.24 5.17 -14.27
C THR A 72 13.60 4.31 -13.18
N ASP A 73 13.24 3.09 -13.57
CA ASP A 73 12.84 1.99 -12.68
C ASP A 73 13.90 1.72 -11.62
N GLY A 74 13.50 1.11 -10.50
CA GLY A 74 14.42 0.86 -9.39
C GLY A 74 13.74 0.43 -8.10
N ASN A 75 14.57 0.29 -7.05
CA ASN A 75 14.10 0.25 -5.68
C ASN A 75 13.70 1.67 -5.26
N PHE A 76 12.40 1.89 -5.06
CA PHE A 76 11.88 3.21 -4.67
C PHE A 76 11.88 3.39 -3.15
N GLY A 77 12.14 2.34 -2.38
CA GLY A 77 12.40 2.41 -0.95
C GLY A 77 12.43 1.04 -0.28
N MET A 78 13.36 0.89 0.67
CA MET A 78 13.11 0.12 1.88
C MET A 78 12.46 1.10 2.85
N GLY A 79 11.16 0.93 3.11
CA GLY A 79 10.47 1.62 4.18
C GLY A 79 10.94 1.16 5.55
N ASN A 80 10.10 1.35 6.57
CA ASN A 80 10.39 0.83 7.90
C ASN A 80 10.24 -0.70 7.96
N ALA A 81 9.33 -1.25 7.15
CA ALA A 81 9.00 -2.68 7.15
C ALA A 81 8.54 -3.23 5.78
N HIS A 82 8.72 -2.47 4.70
CA HIS A 82 8.25 -2.86 3.37
C HIS A 82 9.28 -2.55 2.28
N TRP A 83 9.35 -3.43 1.29
CA TRP A 83 10.12 -3.23 0.07
C TRP A 83 9.19 -2.77 -1.04
N VAL A 84 9.56 -1.69 -1.71
CA VAL A 84 8.81 -1.19 -2.86
C VAL A 84 9.70 -1.17 -4.09
N MET A 85 9.38 -2.06 -5.03
CA MET A 85 10.10 -2.21 -6.28
C MET A 85 9.22 -1.73 -7.43
N VAL A 86 9.77 -0.87 -8.29
CA VAL A 86 9.04 -0.34 -9.44
C VAL A 86 9.77 -0.75 -10.71
N THR A 87 9.06 -1.44 -11.59
CA THR A 87 9.57 -1.92 -12.88
C THR A 87 8.48 -1.74 -13.93
N GLN A 88 8.79 -1.03 -15.01
CA GLN A 88 7.85 -0.64 -16.06
C GLN A 88 6.65 0.11 -15.45
N ASP A 89 5.43 -0.39 -15.67
CA ASP A 89 4.19 0.16 -15.12
C ASP A 89 3.70 -0.59 -13.87
N ARG A 90 4.58 -1.36 -13.21
CA ARG A 90 4.26 -2.22 -12.06
C ARG A 90 4.98 -1.74 -10.81
N VAL A 91 4.23 -1.77 -9.70
CA VAL A 91 4.72 -1.49 -8.35
C VAL A 91 4.49 -2.74 -7.52
N PHE A 92 5.58 -3.36 -7.08
CA PHE A 92 5.57 -4.45 -6.13
C PHE A 92 5.80 -3.88 -4.72
N ILE A 93 4.99 -4.32 -3.76
CA ILE A 93 5.12 -3.96 -2.35
C ILE A 93 5.10 -5.26 -1.55
N GLY A 94 6.08 -5.44 -0.67
CA GLY A 94 6.21 -6.64 0.14
C GLY A 94 6.67 -6.35 1.56
N CYS A 95 6.07 -7.04 2.54
CA CYS A 95 6.49 -6.96 3.94
C CYS A 95 7.78 -7.75 4.17
N GLU A 96 8.73 -7.17 4.92
CA GLU A 96 9.99 -7.86 5.27
C GLU A 96 9.77 -9.03 6.24
N TYR A 97 8.66 -9.01 6.99
CA TYR A 97 8.43 -9.90 8.13
C TYR A 97 7.34 -10.96 7.86
N VAL A 98 6.53 -10.78 6.82
CA VAL A 98 5.41 -11.68 6.50
C VAL A 98 5.44 -11.99 5.01
N GLU A 99 5.98 -13.16 4.66
CA GLU A 99 6.23 -13.59 3.28
C GLU A 99 4.96 -13.58 2.42
N GLU A 100 3.80 -13.84 3.01
CA GLU A 100 2.54 -13.86 2.26
C GLU A 100 1.97 -12.46 2.00
N GLN A 101 2.36 -11.44 2.77
CA GLN A 101 1.91 -10.05 2.55
C GLN A 101 2.75 -9.40 1.46
N GLN A 102 2.33 -9.65 0.23
CA GLN A 102 2.94 -9.15 -0.98
C GLN A 102 1.84 -8.73 -1.92
N VAL A 103 2.04 -7.66 -2.69
CA VAL A 103 1.05 -7.13 -3.61
C VAL A 103 1.70 -6.55 -4.84
N LEU A 104 1.06 -6.77 -5.98
CA LEU A 104 1.46 -6.18 -7.25
C LEU A 104 0.35 -5.23 -7.73
N LEU A 105 0.71 -3.98 -7.93
CA LEU A 105 -0.16 -2.92 -8.43
C LEU A 105 0.38 -2.35 -9.74
N THR A 106 -0.44 -1.58 -10.44
CA THR A 106 0.04 -0.62 -11.42
C THR A 106 0.49 0.68 -10.75
N ILE A 107 1.31 1.49 -11.44
CA ILE A 107 1.60 2.86 -10.99
C ILE A 107 0.31 3.66 -10.76
N LYS A 108 -0.67 3.54 -11.66
CA LYS A 108 -1.96 4.24 -11.54
C LYS A 108 -2.74 3.85 -10.28
N GLN A 109 -2.80 2.55 -9.97
CA GLN A 109 -3.46 2.06 -8.75
C GLN A 109 -2.72 2.54 -7.49
N THR A 110 -1.38 2.53 -7.54
CA THR A 110 -0.55 3.02 -6.42
C THR A 110 -0.77 4.51 -6.18
N LEU A 111 -0.75 5.33 -7.24
CA LEU A 111 -1.05 6.76 -7.16
C LEU A 111 -2.43 7.02 -6.58
N TYR A 112 -3.45 6.28 -7.03
CA TYR A 112 -4.79 6.40 -6.48
C TYR A 112 -4.81 6.17 -4.97
N VAL A 113 -4.18 5.09 -4.48
CA VAL A 113 -4.12 4.78 -3.04
C VAL A 113 -3.43 5.91 -2.26
N LEU A 114 -2.29 6.39 -2.75
CA LEU A 114 -1.54 7.47 -2.11
C LEU A 114 -2.33 8.78 -2.09
N GLU A 115 -3.03 9.13 -3.16
CA GLU A 115 -3.88 10.33 -3.23
C GLU A 115 -5.06 10.24 -2.27
N GLN A 116 -5.75 9.10 -2.19
CA GLN A 116 -6.85 8.92 -1.23
C GLN A 116 -6.35 9.00 0.21
N TYR A 117 -5.19 8.40 0.50
CA TYR A 117 -4.60 8.47 1.83
C TYR A 117 -4.11 9.88 2.18
N ARG A 118 -3.56 10.63 1.21
CA ARG A 118 -3.22 12.04 1.36
C ARG A 118 -4.45 12.89 1.74
N LEU A 119 -5.56 12.73 1.01
CA LEU A 119 -6.83 13.41 1.30
C LEU A 119 -7.36 13.06 2.70
N PHE A 120 -7.15 11.82 3.14
CA PHE A 120 -7.46 11.42 4.51
C PHE A 120 -6.61 12.19 5.53
N LEU A 121 -5.29 12.27 5.35
CA LEU A 121 -4.40 12.96 6.29
C LEU A 121 -4.65 14.48 6.36
N GLU A 122 -5.11 15.08 5.26
CA GLU A 122 -5.48 16.51 5.22
C GLU A 122 -6.86 16.80 5.83
N GLY A 123 -7.72 15.78 5.96
CA GLY A 123 -9.07 15.95 6.45
C GLY A 123 -9.18 16.07 7.97
N SER A 124 -10.28 16.67 8.42
CA SER A 124 -10.59 16.82 9.85
C SER A 124 -11.53 15.72 10.33
N TYR A 125 -10.98 14.52 10.54
CA TYR A 125 -11.75 13.35 10.99
C TYR A 125 -11.66 13.15 12.50
N THR A 126 -12.71 12.58 13.09
CA THR A 126 -12.76 12.23 14.51
C THR A 126 -13.34 10.84 14.68
N LYS A 127 -13.21 10.23 15.87
CA LYS A 127 -13.82 8.93 16.15
C LYS A 127 -15.33 8.88 15.85
N ASP A 128 -16.03 10.01 16.02
CA ASP A 128 -17.48 10.15 15.84
C ASP A 128 -17.84 10.56 14.40
N PHE A 129 -16.84 11.02 13.63
CA PHE A 129 -16.94 11.37 12.22
C PHE A 129 -15.73 10.80 11.45
N PRO A 130 -15.70 9.47 11.22
CA PRO A 130 -14.58 8.81 10.57
C PRO A 130 -14.58 9.08 9.07
N ALA A 131 -13.42 8.89 8.44
CA ALA A 131 -13.28 8.98 6.99
C ALA A 131 -13.98 7.80 6.28
N GLU A 132 -14.39 8.03 5.04
CA GLU A 132 -14.85 6.95 4.16
C GLU A 132 -13.71 5.95 3.88
N PRO A 133 -14.02 4.66 3.69
CA PRO A 133 -13.01 3.68 3.32
C PRO A 133 -12.39 3.98 1.95
N ILE A 134 -11.12 3.67 1.79
CA ILE A 134 -10.41 3.76 0.52
C ILE A 134 -10.68 2.48 -0.28
N ASP A 135 -11.23 2.60 -1.48
CA ASP A 135 -11.33 1.48 -2.42
C ASP A 135 -9.94 1.16 -2.99
N VAL A 136 -9.51 -0.09 -2.95
CA VAL A 136 -8.19 -0.50 -3.47
C VAL A 136 -8.32 -1.60 -4.50
N GLU A 137 -7.56 -1.44 -5.58
CA GLU A 137 -7.47 -2.41 -6.66
C GLU A 137 -6.03 -2.80 -6.90
N TYR A 138 -5.81 -4.09 -7.14
CA TYR A 138 -4.48 -4.65 -7.39
C TYR A 138 -4.54 -5.85 -8.34
N LEU A 139 -3.39 -6.17 -8.93
CA LEU A 139 -3.26 -7.18 -9.97
C LEU A 139 -3.19 -8.59 -9.35
N ALA A 140 -2.31 -8.75 -8.37
CA ALA A 140 -1.98 -10.01 -7.71
C ALA A 140 -1.59 -9.79 -6.24
N GLU A 141 -1.63 -10.86 -5.43
CA GLU A 141 -1.23 -10.86 -4.03
C GLU A 141 -0.48 -12.15 -3.66
N GLY A 142 0.30 -12.11 -2.57
CA GLY A 142 1.09 -13.23 -2.06
C GLY A 142 2.06 -13.79 -3.11
N ARG A 143 2.18 -15.12 -3.18
CA ARG A 143 3.13 -15.79 -4.09
C ARG A 143 2.87 -15.50 -5.57
N ASP A 144 1.62 -15.24 -5.95
CA ASP A 144 1.26 -14.86 -7.32
C ASP A 144 1.83 -13.47 -7.68
N ALA A 145 1.81 -12.51 -6.74
CA ALA A 145 2.45 -11.20 -6.94
C ALA A 145 3.95 -11.32 -7.18
N ILE A 146 4.64 -12.16 -6.41
CA ILE A 146 6.07 -12.45 -6.57
C ILE A 146 6.33 -13.02 -7.97
N THR A 147 5.63 -14.10 -8.32
CA THR A 147 5.82 -14.81 -9.58
C THR A 147 5.60 -13.88 -10.78
N GLN A 148 4.57 -13.03 -10.72
CA GLN A 148 4.29 -12.08 -11.80
C GLN A 148 5.35 -10.97 -11.87
N TYR A 149 5.80 -10.44 -10.74
CA TYR A 149 6.84 -9.41 -10.73
C TYR A 149 8.17 -9.94 -11.26
N GLU A 150 8.63 -11.10 -10.80
CA GLU A 150 9.88 -11.73 -11.25
C GLU A 150 9.88 -12.09 -12.75
N SER A 151 8.69 -12.25 -13.34
CA SER A 151 8.54 -12.51 -14.77
C SER A 151 8.67 -11.28 -15.67
N LEU A 152 8.70 -10.07 -15.08
CA LEU A 152 8.85 -8.83 -15.84
C LEU A 152 10.27 -8.70 -16.40
N ASP A 153 10.37 -8.25 -17.65
CA ASP A 153 11.67 -7.89 -18.21
C ASP A 153 12.26 -6.70 -17.45
N GLY A 154 13.51 -6.84 -17.00
CA GLY A 154 14.17 -5.86 -16.13
C GLY A 154 13.71 -5.86 -14.66
N ALA A 155 12.98 -6.89 -14.21
CA ALA A 155 12.64 -7.04 -12.80
C ALA A 155 13.89 -6.99 -11.91
N HIS A 156 13.78 -6.28 -10.79
CA HIS A 156 14.83 -6.24 -9.79
C HIS A 156 14.75 -7.46 -8.89
N CYS A 157 15.89 -7.90 -8.34
CA CYS A 157 15.89 -8.99 -7.37
C CYS A 157 15.10 -8.58 -6.13
N LEU A 158 14.10 -9.38 -5.78
CA LEU A 158 13.38 -9.25 -4.52
C LEU A 158 14.30 -9.74 -3.38
N PRO A 159 14.36 -9.02 -2.26
CA PRO A 159 15.19 -9.41 -1.12
C PRO A 159 14.51 -10.57 -0.36
N TYR A 160 14.82 -11.80 -0.76
CA TYR A 160 14.45 -13.02 -0.02
C TYR A 160 15.70 -13.75 0.47
#